data_AF-A0A9W6FPI0-F1
#
_entry.id   AF-A0A9W6FPI0-F1
#
_cell.length_a   1.000
_cell.length_b   1.000
_cell.length_c   1.000
_cell.angle_alpha   90.00
_cell.angle_beta   90.00
_cell.angle_gamma   90.00
#
_symmetry.space_group_name_H-M   'P 1'
#
loop_
_entity.id
_entity.type
_entity.pdbx_description
1 polymer ?
#
loop_
_entity_poly.entity_id
_entity_poly.type
_entity_poly.pdbx_seq_one_letter_code
_entity_poly.pdbx_strand_id
1 'polypeptide(L)'
;MRRAALRWLAAAALAVARAAGGAGAEREGVLYRFRDLQIAQATGFPDYEIRGEGAGATASGGRLYGPRARVTLTLDVPHGYLRIDDRGDGDGAAHFVTEVAVWFDREGFPLLGLSERALRGGVPFGGRVRFYSHASGRWNLVTDKVMPPQDERLCRTEPQEVEESTAAFEGLGRAITLLPRQGTDLAVWCVAPSPVAGTGRVLEWDRAIARFTQGQSLPGPPPWPDAPARR
;
A
#
# COMPACT_ATOMS: atom_id res chain seq x y z
N MET A 1 -0.19 -16.24 56.46
CA MET A 1 -1.00 -15.34 55.58
C MET A 1 -0.18 -14.42 54.64
N ARG A 2 1.17 -14.41 54.66
CA ARG A 2 1.98 -13.47 53.84
C ARG A 2 2.32 -13.92 52.40
N ARG A 3 2.04 -15.16 52.00
CA ARG A 3 2.44 -15.69 50.66
C ARG A 3 1.41 -15.48 49.55
N ALA A 4 0.15 -15.22 49.89
CA ALA A 4 -0.89 -14.98 48.90
C ALA A 4 -0.81 -13.56 48.31
N ALA A 5 -0.53 -12.54 49.15
CA ALA A 5 -0.44 -11.15 48.71
C ALA A 5 0.69 -10.88 47.71
N LEU A 6 1.82 -11.60 47.78
CA LEU A 6 2.92 -11.45 46.82
C LEU A 6 2.61 -12.02 45.43
N ARG A 7 1.74 -13.03 45.31
CA ARG A 7 1.37 -13.60 44.00
C ARG A 7 0.46 -12.66 43.21
N TRP A 8 -0.38 -11.88 43.90
CA TRP A 8 -1.25 -10.88 43.27
C TRP A 8 -0.47 -9.67 42.74
N LEU A 9 0.56 -9.22 43.46
CA LEU A 9 1.43 -8.12 43.00
C LEU A 9 2.27 -8.50 41.77
N ALA A 10 2.75 -9.75 41.68
CA ALA A 10 3.48 -10.23 40.51
C ALA A 10 2.58 -10.37 39.27
N ALA A 11 1.33 -10.83 39.44
CA ALA A 11 0.37 -10.94 38.34
C ALA A 11 -0.10 -9.55 37.83
N ALA A 12 -0.28 -8.58 38.73
CA ALA A 12 -0.60 -7.20 38.36
C ALA A 12 0.57 -6.51 37.65
N ALA A 13 1.82 -6.72 38.10
CA ALA A 13 3.00 -6.16 37.42
C ALA A 13 3.22 -6.76 36.02
N LEU A 14 2.92 -8.05 35.82
CA LEU A 14 3.04 -8.69 34.51
C LEU A 14 1.91 -8.28 33.55
N ALA A 15 0.71 -7.98 34.07
CA ALA A 15 -0.39 -7.44 33.28
C ALA A 15 -0.13 -5.99 32.84
N VAL A 16 0.48 -5.16 33.70
CA VAL A 16 0.85 -3.79 33.37
C VAL A 16 2.05 -3.74 32.40
N ALA A 17 3.01 -4.67 32.49
CA ALA A 17 4.09 -4.76 31.50
C ALA A 17 3.59 -5.18 30.11
N ARG A 18 2.55 -6.03 30.02
CA ARG A 18 1.92 -6.40 28.74
C ARG A 18 1.05 -5.28 28.16
N ALA A 19 0.43 -4.47 29.01
CA ALA A 19 -0.32 -3.27 28.59
C ALA A 19 0.62 -2.11 28.20
N ALA A 20 1.77 -1.96 28.86
CA ALA A 20 2.76 -0.93 28.57
C ALA A 20 3.64 -1.26 27.34
N GLY A 21 3.84 -2.55 27.03
CA GLY A 21 4.53 -2.97 25.80
C GLY A 21 3.67 -2.86 24.52
N GLY A 22 2.35 -2.71 24.66
CA GLY A 22 1.41 -2.61 23.53
C GLY A 22 0.94 -1.18 23.21
N ALA A 23 1.28 -0.20 24.05
CA ALA A 23 0.88 1.21 23.88
C ALA A 23 2.04 2.12 23.43
N GLY A 24 3.26 1.59 23.31
CA GLY A 24 4.48 2.32 23.01
C GLY A 24 5.06 2.10 21.60
N ALA A 25 4.40 1.33 20.75
CA ALA A 25 4.54 1.49 19.30
C ALA A 25 3.67 2.69 18.93
N GLU A 26 4.15 3.89 19.28
CA GLU A 26 3.66 5.13 18.70
C GLU A 26 3.46 4.86 17.21
N ARG A 27 2.30 5.24 16.66
CA ARG A 27 2.05 5.12 15.23
C ARG A 27 3.11 5.97 14.54
N GLU A 28 4.28 5.38 14.26
CA GLU A 28 5.22 6.01 13.37
C GLU A 28 4.41 6.21 12.10
N GLY A 29 4.29 7.48 11.71
CA GLY A 29 3.38 7.87 10.65
C GLY A 29 3.71 7.08 9.39
N VAL A 30 2.71 6.87 8.52
CA VAL A 30 2.89 6.16 7.24
C VAL A 30 4.13 6.65 6.47
N LEU A 31 4.47 7.93 6.56
CA LEU A 31 5.68 8.53 5.99
C LEU A 31 6.99 7.91 6.54
N TYR A 32 7.09 7.73 7.85
CA TYR A 32 8.26 7.10 8.48
C TYR A 32 8.39 5.65 8.01
N ARG A 33 7.29 4.89 8.05
CA ARG A 33 7.27 3.49 7.62
C ARG A 33 7.67 3.33 6.16
N PHE A 34 7.19 4.24 5.32
CA PHE A 34 7.54 4.25 3.91
C PHE A 34 9.03 4.55 3.69
N ARG A 35 9.59 5.55 4.37
CA ARG A 35 11.03 5.85 4.31
C ARG A 35 11.89 4.68 4.78
N ASP A 36 11.53 4.09 5.91
CA ASP A 36 12.23 2.95 6.47
C ASP A 36 12.20 1.75 5.50
N LEU A 37 11.05 1.51 4.87
CA LEU A 37 10.94 0.50 3.82
C LEU A 37 11.79 0.82 2.58
N GLN A 38 11.81 2.08 2.11
CA GLN A 38 12.64 2.50 0.97
C GLN A 38 14.13 2.26 1.25
N ILE A 39 14.60 2.54 2.46
CA ILE A 39 15.98 2.26 2.89
C ILE A 39 16.24 0.75 2.89
N ALA A 40 15.32 -0.04 3.45
CA ALA A 40 15.44 -1.49 3.53
C ALA A 40 15.34 -2.20 2.17
N GLN A 41 14.81 -1.55 1.14
CA GLN A 41 14.49 -2.14 -0.17
C GLN A 41 14.92 -1.22 -1.34
N ALA A 42 16.19 -0.82 -1.35
CA ALA A 42 16.72 0.23 -2.24
C ALA A 42 16.48 0.04 -3.76
N THR A 43 16.22 -1.18 -4.25
CA THR A 43 15.97 -1.45 -5.68
C THR A 43 14.50 -1.68 -6.01
N GLY A 44 13.64 -1.73 -5.00
CA GLY A 44 12.24 -2.11 -5.17
C GLY A 44 11.32 -0.95 -5.52
N PHE A 45 11.75 0.30 -5.42
CA PHE A 45 10.86 1.47 -5.44
C PHE A 45 11.39 2.54 -6.40
N PRO A 46 10.54 3.42 -6.95
CA PRO A 46 11.03 4.67 -7.49
C PRO A 46 11.81 5.42 -6.40
N ASP A 47 13.02 5.89 -6.75
CA ASP A 47 13.91 6.63 -5.84
C ASP A 47 13.35 8.06 -5.62
N TYR A 48 12.29 8.16 -4.81
CA TYR A 48 11.76 9.43 -4.33
C TYR A 48 12.60 9.94 -3.17
N GLU A 49 13.12 11.16 -3.30
CA GLU A 49 13.69 11.90 -2.20
C GLU A 49 12.57 12.58 -1.43
N ILE A 50 12.33 12.17 -0.19
CA ILE A 50 11.30 12.74 0.67
C ILE A 50 11.95 13.54 1.79
N ARG A 51 11.66 14.84 1.86
CA ARG A 51 12.15 15.75 2.91
C ARG A 51 11.03 16.23 3.83
N GLY A 52 11.38 16.70 5.03
CA GLY A 52 10.43 17.22 6.01
C GLY A 52 9.60 16.15 6.74
N GLU A 53 8.59 16.57 7.50
CA GLU A 53 7.72 15.71 8.31
C GLU A 53 6.27 16.20 8.30
N GLY A 54 5.34 15.30 8.62
CA GLY A 54 3.91 15.62 8.71
C GLY A 54 3.37 16.28 7.43
N ALA A 55 2.46 17.25 7.61
CA ALA A 55 1.83 17.96 6.51
C ALA A 55 2.80 18.85 5.68
N GLY A 56 3.99 19.14 6.21
CA GLY A 56 5.03 19.91 5.52
C GLY A 56 6.02 19.04 4.73
N ALA A 57 5.83 17.73 4.70
CA ALA A 57 6.69 16.83 3.94
C ALA A 57 6.56 17.08 2.43
N THR A 58 7.68 17.00 1.73
CA THR A 58 7.74 17.15 0.26
C THR A 58 8.44 15.94 -0.34
N ALA A 59 8.12 15.64 -1.59
CA ALA A 59 8.78 14.60 -2.37
C ALA A 59 9.31 15.20 -3.68
N SER A 60 10.48 14.72 -4.10
CA SER A 60 11.12 15.07 -5.36
C SER A 60 11.86 13.84 -5.91
N GLY A 61 12.35 13.92 -7.15
CA GLY A 61 12.97 12.76 -7.80
C GLY A 61 11.93 11.82 -8.41
N GLY A 62 12.23 10.54 -8.53
CA GLY A 62 11.50 9.62 -9.41
C GLY A 62 12.38 9.22 -10.59
N ARG A 63 13.11 8.12 -10.41
CA ARG A 63 14.12 7.66 -11.37
C ARG A 63 13.51 7.19 -12.70
N LEU A 64 12.20 6.94 -12.72
CA LEU A 64 11.46 6.55 -13.91
C LEU A 64 11.42 7.66 -14.99
N TYR A 65 11.38 8.94 -14.62
CA TYR A 65 11.12 10.02 -15.58
C TYR A 65 12.05 11.25 -15.48
N GLY A 66 13.11 11.19 -14.66
CA GLY A 66 14.20 12.16 -14.67
C GLY A 66 14.04 13.36 -13.70
N PRO A 67 15.07 14.22 -13.61
CA PRO A 67 15.23 15.22 -12.53
C PRO A 67 14.26 16.41 -12.56
N ARG A 68 13.34 16.48 -13.52
CA ARG A 68 12.37 17.57 -13.69
C ARG A 68 10.91 17.14 -13.48
N ALA A 69 10.70 15.90 -13.05
CA ALA A 69 9.37 15.37 -12.78
C ALA A 69 8.63 16.24 -11.75
N ARG A 70 7.37 16.58 -12.06
CA ARG A 70 6.49 17.24 -11.10
C ARG A 70 5.93 16.19 -10.13
N VAL A 71 6.49 16.13 -8.94
CA VAL A 71 6.08 15.22 -7.87
C VAL A 71 5.24 15.94 -6.83
N THR A 72 4.09 15.38 -6.47
CA THR A 72 3.24 15.87 -5.38
C THR A 72 3.07 14.79 -4.32
N LEU A 73 3.36 15.13 -3.07
CA LEU A 73 3.13 14.27 -1.91
C LEU A 73 1.83 14.69 -1.20
N THR A 74 0.92 13.74 -1.03
CA THR A 74 -0.28 13.89 -0.20
C THR A 74 -0.15 12.95 1.00
N LEU A 75 -0.33 13.50 2.20
CA LEU A 75 -0.26 12.75 3.45
C LEU A 75 -1.56 12.89 4.22
N ASP A 76 -2.16 11.76 4.59
CA ASP A 76 -3.33 11.68 5.46
C ASP A 76 -2.94 10.88 6.71
N VAL A 77 -2.24 11.57 7.62
CA VAL A 77 -1.67 10.99 8.84
C VAL A 77 -2.70 10.26 9.70
N PRO A 78 -3.89 10.84 9.98
CA PRO A 78 -4.89 10.18 10.83
C PRO A 78 -5.33 8.81 10.30
N HIS A 79 -5.34 8.64 8.97
CA HIS A 79 -5.76 7.41 8.31
C HIS A 79 -4.59 6.53 7.84
N GLY A 80 -3.34 6.92 8.13
CA GLY A 80 -2.17 6.12 7.75
C GLY A 80 -2.01 5.97 6.24
N TYR A 81 -2.39 6.98 5.47
CA TYR A 81 -2.35 6.96 4.01
C TYR A 81 -1.38 8.01 3.46
N LEU A 82 -0.64 7.63 2.44
CA LEU A 82 0.26 8.50 1.69
C LEU A 82 0.07 8.24 0.20
N ARG A 83 0.21 9.30 -0.60
CA ARG A 83 0.19 9.22 -2.04
C ARG A 83 1.24 10.13 -2.65
N ILE A 84 1.95 9.62 -3.64
CA ILE A 84 2.89 10.36 -4.48
C ILE A 84 2.35 10.34 -5.91
N ASP A 85 2.11 11.52 -6.46
CA ASP A 85 1.68 11.78 -7.83
C ASP A 85 2.89 12.29 -8.61
N ASP A 86 3.46 11.46 -9.49
CA ASP A 86 4.62 11.76 -10.31
C ASP A 86 4.17 11.92 -11.77
N ARG A 87 3.99 13.17 -12.20
CA ARG A 87 3.49 13.46 -13.55
C ARG A 87 4.55 13.28 -14.64
N GLY A 88 5.80 12.99 -14.29
CA GLY A 88 6.93 13.07 -15.20
C GLY A 88 7.19 14.51 -15.68
N ASP A 89 8.04 14.65 -16.68
CA ASP A 89 8.38 15.92 -17.32
C ASP A 89 8.01 15.90 -18.82
N GLY A 90 7.31 16.93 -19.28
CA GLY A 90 6.95 17.13 -20.69
C GLY A 90 5.66 16.47 -21.18
N ASP A 91 5.27 16.85 -22.40
CA ASP A 91 4.10 16.29 -23.08
C ASP A 91 4.34 14.83 -23.44
N GLY A 92 3.43 13.95 -23.01
CA GLY A 92 3.50 12.51 -23.28
C GLY A 92 4.25 11.67 -22.23
N ALA A 93 4.78 12.28 -21.17
CA ALA A 93 5.31 11.53 -20.04
C ALA A 93 4.22 10.66 -19.39
N ALA A 94 4.57 9.42 -19.05
CA ALA A 94 3.65 8.52 -18.36
C ALA A 94 3.53 8.96 -16.90
N HIS A 95 2.35 9.45 -16.53
CA HIS A 95 2.04 9.81 -15.15
C HIS A 95 2.06 8.52 -14.30
N PHE A 96 2.80 8.53 -13.20
CA PHE A 96 2.93 7.43 -12.27
C PHE A 96 2.42 7.82 -10.88
N VAL A 97 1.69 6.90 -10.25
CA VAL A 97 1.14 7.10 -8.91
C VAL A 97 1.64 6.00 -8.00
N THR A 98 2.13 6.41 -6.82
CA THR A 98 2.43 5.50 -5.70
C THR A 98 1.49 5.81 -4.54
N GLU A 99 0.76 4.81 -4.06
CA GLU A 99 -0.08 4.89 -2.87
C GLU A 99 0.46 3.95 -1.80
N VAL A 100 0.39 4.40 -0.54
CA VAL A 100 0.82 3.64 0.62
C VAL A 100 -0.28 3.72 1.67
N ALA A 101 -0.63 2.58 2.25
CA ALA A 101 -1.55 2.50 3.38
C ALA A 101 -1.03 1.51 4.43
N VAL A 102 -1.43 1.72 5.68
CA VAL A 102 -1.00 0.91 6.82
C VAL A 102 -2.19 0.13 7.38
N TRP A 103 -2.02 -1.18 7.51
CA TRP A 103 -2.88 -2.06 8.29
C TRP A 103 -2.14 -2.51 9.53
N PHE A 104 -2.89 -3.04 10.49
CA PHE A 104 -2.33 -3.66 11.68
C PHE A 104 -2.98 -5.03 11.87
N ASP A 105 -2.16 -6.03 12.20
CA ASP A 105 -2.68 -7.33 12.59
C ASP A 105 -3.33 -7.28 14.00
N ARG A 106 -3.75 -8.45 14.48
CA ARG A 106 -4.33 -8.60 15.83
C ARG A 106 -3.33 -8.27 16.96
N GLU A 107 -2.03 -8.44 16.70
CA GLU A 107 -0.94 -8.21 17.66
C GLU A 107 -0.43 -6.75 17.60
N GLY A 108 -0.88 -5.98 16.61
CA GLY A 108 -0.54 -4.57 16.44
C GLY A 108 0.69 -4.35 15.56
N PHE A 109 1.21 -5.38 14.88
CA PHE A 109 2.32 -5.21 13.96
C PHE A 109 1.85 -4.55 12.65
N PRO A 110 2.62 -3.59 12.11
CA PRO A 110 2.26 -2.90 10.90
C PRO A 110 2.44 -3.80 9.67
N LEU A 111 1.47 -3.72 8.79
CA LEU A 111 1.51 -4.22 7.43
C LEU A 111 1.41 -3.00 6.50
N LEU A 112 2.45 -2.76 5.72
CA LEU A 112 2.48 -1.66 4.75
C LEU A 112 2.07 -2.20 3.38
N GLY A 113 0.98 -1.68 2.82
CA GLY A 113 0.62 -1.93 1.43
C GLY A 113 1.10 -0.79 0.54
N LEU A 114 1.63 -1.14 -0.61
CA LEU A 114 2.11 -0.24 -1.64
C LEU A 114 1.41 -0.57 -2.95
N SER A 115 0.74 0.40 -3.55
CA SER A 115 0.20 0.30 -4.90
C SER A 115 0.92 1.28 -5.80
N GLU A 116 1.41 0.81 -6.94
CA GLU A 116 2.10 1.60 -7.94
C GLU A 116 1.40 1.42 -9.27
N ARG A 117 1.14 2.50 -10.01
CA ARG A 117 0.46 2.42 -11.30
C ARG A 117 0.90 3.51 -12.27
N ALA A 118 1.01 3.14 -13.54
CA ALA A 118 1.21 4.05 -14.66
C ALA A 118 -0.14 4.40 -15.30
N LEU A 119 -0.30 5.67 -15.65
CA LEU A 119 -1.55 6.27 -16.12
C LEU A 119 -1.38 6.84 -17.52
N ARG A 120 -2.42 6.67 -18.34
CA ARG A 120 -2.56 7.30 -19.65
C ARG A 120 -3.93 7.99 -19.71
N GLY A 121 -3.93 9.32 -19.85
CA GLY A 121 -5.18 10.10 -19.80
C GLY A 121 -5.94 9.97 -18.47
N GLY A 122 -5.23 9.70 -17.37
CA GLY A 122 -5.84 9.47 -16.04
C GLY A 122 -6.39 8.06 -15.83
N VAL A 123 -6.24 7.15 -16.80
CA VAL A 123 -6.65 5.75 -16.71
C VAL A 123 -5.41 4.88 -16.49
N PRO A 124 -5.40 4.00 -15.47
CA PRO A 124 -4.32 3.04 -15.30
C PRO A 124 -4.22 2.06 -16.47
N PHE A 125 -3.01 1.81 -16.95
CA PHE A 125 -2.72 0.80 -17.98
C PHE A 125 -1.72 -0.26 -17.55
N GLY A 126 -1.11 -0.07 -16.37
CA GLY A 126 -0.24 -1.04 -15.73
C GLY A 126 0.00 -0.62 -14.28
N GLY A 127 0.29 -1.58 -13.42
CA GLY A 127 0.56 -1.35 -12.01
C GLY A 127 0.82 -2.64 -11.24
N ARG A 128 1.25 -2.49 -10.00
CA ARG A 128 1.49 -3.60 -9.07
C ARG A 128 1.08 -3.22 -7.67
N VAL A 129 0.83 -4.23 -6.86
CA VAL A 129 0.60 -4.07 -5.43
C VAL A 129 1.54 -4.98 -4.66
N ARG A 130 2.10 -4.47 -3.58
CA ARG A 130 3.01 -5.21 -2.70
C ARG A 130 2.64 -4.96 -1.24
N PHE A 131 2.74 -6.02 -0.44
CA PHE A 131 2.53 -5.93 1.00
C PHE A 131 3.80 -6.32 1.75
N TYR A 132 4.19 -5.51 2.72
CA TYR A 132 5.36 -5.71 3.55
C TYR A 132 4.98 -5.79 5.02
N SER A 133 5.40 -6.85 5.70
CA SER A 133 5.18 -7.01 7.14
C SER A 133 6.45 -6.74 7.92
N HIS A 134 6.32 -6.03 9.04
CA HIS A 134 7.40 -5.80 10.00
C HIS A 134 7.32 -6.70 11.25
N ALA A 135 6.45 -7.72 11.25
CA ALA A 135 6.20 -8.55 12.44
C ALA A 135 7.44 -9.29 12.97
N SER A 136 8.42 -9.59 12.10
CA SER A 136 9.67 -10.24 12.50
C SER A 136 10.78 -9.27 12.90
N GLY A 137 10.48 -7.98 13.07
CA GLY A 137 11.49 -6.92 13.32
C GLY A 137 12.31 -6.50 12.10
N ARG A 138 11.91 -6.94 10.89
CA ARG A 138 12.44 -6.48 9.60
C ARG A 138 11.31 -6.47 8.57
N TRP A 139 11.43 -5.67 7.51
CA TRP A 139 10.49 -5.70 6.40
C TRP A 139 10.64 -6.98 5.58
N ASN A 140 9.54 -7.70 5.40
CA ASN A 140 9.48 -8.87 4.52
C ASN A 140 8.33 -8.69 3.51
N LEU A 141 8.58 -8.97 2.24
CA LEU A 141 7.54 -9.05 1.21
C LEU A 141 6.62 -10.25 1.50
N VAL A 142 5.32 -10.00 1.63
CA VAL A 142 4.31 -10.99 2.03
C VAL A 142 3.03 -10.91 1.18
N THR A 143 3.08 -10.29 0.00
CA THR A 143 1.93 -10.11 -0.90
C THR A 143 1.11 -11.39 -1.06
N ASP A 144 1.72 -12.51 -1.45
CA ASP A 144 0.99 -13.77 -1.72
C ASP A 144 0.42 -14.43 -0.47
N LYS A 145 0.88 -14.03 0.71
CA LYS A 145 0.37 -14.53 2.00
C LYS A 145 -0.84 -13.72 2.48
N VAL A 146 -0.97 -12.49 2.01
CA VAL A 146 -1.92 -11.50 2.51
C VAL A 146 -3.03 -11.23 1.51
N MET A 147 -2.72 -11.25 0.22
CA MET A 147 -3.64 -10.92 -0.85
C MET A 147 -3.96 -12.17 -1.68
N PRO A 148 -5.24 -12.46 -1.96
CA PRO A 148 -5.58 -13.54 -2.87
C PRO A 148 -5.16 -13.18 -4.31
N PRO A 149 -4.85 -14.17 -5.18
CA PRO A 149 -4.56 -13.91 -6.58
C PRO A 149 -5.73 -13.22 -7.30
N GLN A 150 -5.43 -12.17 -8.08
CA GLN A 150 -6.44 -11.37 -8.78
C GLN A 150 -6.53 -11.68 -10.28
N ASP A 151 -5.40 -11.81 -10.97
CA ASP A 151 -5.38 -11.79 -12.44
C ASP A 151 -6.21 -12.91 -13.09
N GLU A 152 -5.99 -14.16 -12.69
CA GLU A 152 -6.70 -15.29 -13.31
C GLU A 152 -8.17 -15.36 -12.88
N ARG A 153 -8.42 -15.22 -11.57
CA ARG A 153 -9.76 -15.39 -10.99
C ARG A 153 -10.71 -14.23 -11.24
N LEU A 154 -10.20 -12.99 -11.24
CA LEU A 154 -10.99 -11.79 -11.45
C LEU A 154 -10.91 -11.33 -12.91
N CYS A 155 -9.69 -11.17 -13.43
CA CYS A 155 -9.48 -10.51 -14.73
C CYS A 155 -9.39 -11.46 -15.92
N ARG A 156 -9.48 -12.78 -15.71
CA ARG A 156 -9.44 -13.83 -16.76
C ARG A 156 -8.16 -13.78 -17.58
N THR A 157 -7.04 -13.57 -16.90
CA THR A 157 -5.75 -13.41 -17.54
C THR A 157 -4.73 -14.25 -16.81
N GLU A 158 -3.94 -15.01 -17.56
CA GLU A 158 -2.88 -15.84 -16.98
C GLU A 158 -1.89 -14.97 -16.18
N PRO A 159 -1.40 -15.45 -15.02
CA PRO A 159 -0.32 -14.79 -14.30
C PRO A 159 0.91 -14.67 -15.22
N GLN A 160 1.50 -13.47 -15.31
CA GLN A 160 2.78 -13.29 -15.98
C GLN A 160 3.90 -13.22 -14.95
N GLU A 161 4.97 -13.98 -15.17
CA GLU A 161 6.24 -13.72 -14.50
C GLU A 161 6.78 -12.40 -15.05
N VAL A 162 6.91 -11.41 -14.19
CA VAL A 162 7.46 -10.12 -14.57
C VAL A 162 8.81 -9.94 -13.88
N GLU A 163 9.84 -9.64 -14.67
CA GLU A 163 11.14 -9.26 -14.17
C GLU A 163 11.02 -7.96 -13.36
N GLU A 164 11.48 -7.93 -12.11
CA GLU A 164 11.21 -6.82 -11.16
C GLU A 164 11.84 -5.46 -11.54
N SER A 165 12.47 -5.35 -12.71
CA SER A 165 13.03 -4.10 -13.21
C SER A 165 11.93 -3.10 -13.60
N THR A 166 12.22 -1.82 -13.46
CA THR A 166 11.29 -0.71 -13.75
C THR A 166 10.82 -0.66 -15.21
N ALA A 167 11.48 -1.38 -16.13
CA ALA A 167 11.05 -1.51 -17.52
C ALA A 167 9.87 -2.48 -17.71
N ALA A 168 9.54 -3.28 -16.70
CA ALA A 168 8.51 -4.32 -16.77
C ALA A 168 7.12 -3.87 -16.28
N PHE A 169 6.98 -2.58 -15.94
CA PHE A 169 5.71 -1.98 -15.49
C PHE A 169 4.57 -2.03 -16.51
N GLU A 170 4.88 -2.17 -17.81
CA GLU A 170 3.88 -2.26 -18.87
C GLU A 170 3.18 -3.63 -18.94
N GLY A 171 3.73 -4.67 -18.31
CA GLY A 171 3.13 -6.02 -18.21
C GLY A 171 2.50 -6.33 -16.85
N LEU A 172 2.75 -5.51 -15.83
CA LEU A 172 2.23 -5.66 -14.48
C LEU A 172 0.82 -5.10 -14.40
N GLY A 173 -0.15 -5.88 -13.92
CA GLY A 173 -1.42 -5.33 -13.45
C GLY A 173 -2.50 -5.17 -14.52
N ARG A 174 -3.01 -6.31 -14.98
CA ARG A 174 -4.37 -6.36 -15.55
C ARG A 174 -5.44 -6.20 -14.47
N ALA A 175 -5.05 -6.34 -13.20
CA ALA A 175 -5.76 -5.90 -12.02
C ALA A 175 -5.04 -4.70 -11.35
N ILE A 176 -5.74 -3.60 -11.17
CA ILE A 176 -5.26 -2.40 -10.48
C ILE A 176 -5.88 -2.35 -9.09
N THR A 177 -5.03 -2.30 -8.07
CA THR A 177 -5.46 -2.22 -6.67
C THR A 177 -5.38 -0.78 -6.21
N LEU A 178 -6.51 -0.22 -5.77
CA LEU A 178 -6.60 1.07 -5.11
C LEU A 178 -6.57 0.84 -3.60
N LEU A 179 -5.64 1.52 -2.92
CA LEU A 179 -5.55 1.42 -1.47
C LEU A 179 -6.56 2.36 -0.81
N PRO A 180 -7.16 1.98 0.33
CA PRO A 180 -8.11 2.82 1.04
C PRO A 180 -7.39 4.03 1.61
N ARG A 181 -7.91 5.22 1.29
CA ARG A 181 -7.59 6.43 2.06
C ARG A 181 -8.25 6.42 3.43
N GLN A 182 -9.42 5.77 3.55
CA GLN A 182 -10.17 5.57 4.79
C GLN A 182 -10.71 4.14 4.83
N GLY A 183 -10.81 3.58 6.04
CA GLY A 183 -11.17 2.17 6.21
C GLY A 183 -10.00 1.23 5.88
N THR A 184 -10.31 -0.05 5.69
CA THR A 184 -9.30 -1.10 5.50
C THR A 184 -9.46 -1.88 4.22
N ASP A 185 -10.52 -1.68 3.47
CA ASP A 185 -10.85 -2.53 2.32
C ASP A 185 -10.21 -1.99 1.05
N LEU A 186 -9.73 -2.92 0.22
CA LEU A 186 -9.13 -2.60 -1.07
C LEU A 186 -10.20 -2.62 -2.16
N ALA A 187 -10.03 -1.79 -3.18
CA ALA A 187 -10.77 -1.95 -4.43
C ALA A 187 -9.81 -2.45 -5.52
N VAL A 188 -10.15 -3.56 -6.16
CA VAL A 188 -9.39 -4.12 -7.29
C VAL A 188 -10.22 -3.99 -8.55
N TRP A 189 -9.63 -3.50 -9.62
CA TRP A 189 -10.30 -3.27 -10.90
C TRP A 189 -9.52 -3.88 -12.06
N CYS A 190 -10.21 -4.57 -12.95
CA CYS A 190 -9.59 -5.05 -14.17
C CYS A 190 -9.41 -3.92 -15.18
N VAL A 191 -8.26 -3.87 -15.83
CA VAL A 191 -7.92 -2.91 -16.89
C VAL A 191 -7.56 -3.64 -18.19
N ALA A 192 -7.58 -2.91 -19.31
CA ALA A 192 -7.14 -3.45 -20.58
C ALA A 192 -5.68 -3.97 -20.47
N PRO A 193 -5.32 -5.08 -21.14
CA PRO A 193 -6.10 -5.80 -22.15
C PRO A 193 -7.04 -6.90 -21.62
N SER A 194 -7.41 -6.91 -20.33
CA SER A 194 -8.38 -7.91 -19.82
C SER A 194 -9.71 -7.88 -20.60
N PRO A 195 -10.28 -9.05 -20.96
CA PRO A 195 -11.59 -9.13 -21.63
C PRO A 195 -12.76 -8.68 -20.72
N VAL A 196 -12.51 -8.50 -19.43
CA VAL A 196 -13.48 -8.01 -18.44
C VAL A 196 -13.03 -6.68 -17.84
N ALA A 197 -12.25 -5.89 -18.59
CA ALA A 197 -11.86 -4.55 -18.17
C ALA A 197 -13.07 -3.72 -17.71
N GLY A 198 -12.93 -3.02 -16.59
CA GLY A 198 -14.00 -2.27 -15.94
C GLY A 198 -14.80 -3.05 -14.89
N THR A 199 -14.62 -4.37 -14.75
CA THR A 199 -15.14 -5.11 -13.59
C THR A 199 -14.23 -4.91 -12.38
N GLY A 200 -14.81 -4.78 -11.19
CA GLY A 200 -14.04 -4.67 -9.97
C GLY A 200 -14.60 -5.51 -8.83
N ARG A 201 -13.84 -5.56 -7.74
CA ARG A 201 -14.19 -6.28 -6.51
C ARG A 201 -13.57 -5.59 -5.30
N VAL A 202 -14.29 -5.65 -4.18
CA VAL A 202 -13.75 -5.29 -2.87
C VAL A 202 -12.96 -6.47 -2.31
N LEU A 203 -11.77 -6.21 -1.78
CA LEU A 203 -11.09 -7.15 -0.90
C LEU A 203 -11.18 -6.65 0.54
N GLU A 204 -11.76 -7.47 1.40
CA GLU A 204 -12.08 -7.10 2.77
C GLU A 204 -10.95 -7.53 3.70
N TRP A 205 -10.50 -6.62 4.58
CA TRP A 205 -9.42 -6.92 5.52
C TRP A 205 -9.93 -7.73 6.70
N ASP A 206 -9.45 -8.97 6.84
CA ASP A 206 -9.63 -9.76 8.05
C ASP A 206 -8.43 -9.58 8.98
N ARG A 207 -8.63 -8.76 10.01
CA ARG A 207 -7.61 -8.49 11.05
C ARG A 207 -7.23 -9.72 11.87
N ALA A 208 -8.14 -10.70 12.05
CA ALA A 208 -7.88 -11.85 12.90
C ALA A 208 -6.82 -12.79 12.29
N ILE A 209 -6.82 -12.90 10.96
CA ILE A 209 -5.86 -13.70 10.21
C ILE A 209 -4.80 -12.87 9.46
N ALA A 210 -4.92 -11.54 9.50
CA ALA A 210 -4.07 -10.57 8.83
C ALA A 210 -3.99 -10.79 7.30
N ARG A 211 -5.16 -10.99 6.66
CA ARG A 211 -5.27 -11.24 5.22
C ARG A 211 -6.49 -10.56 4.63
N PHE A 212 -6.45 -10.31 3.33
CA PHE A 212 -7.60 -9.92 2.55
C PHE A 212 -8.41 -11.13 2.11
N THR A 213 -9.73 -10.99 2.14
CA THR A 213 -10.67 -11.98 1.61
C THR A 213 -11.45 -11.40 0.44
N GLN A 214 -12.01 -12.26 -0.40
CA GLN A 214 -12.82 -11.80 -1.53
C GLN A 214 -14.17 -11.30 -1.01
N GLY A 215 -14.46 -10.02 -1.23
CA GLY A 215 -15.74 -9.41 -0.92
C GLY A 215 -16.64 -9.24 -2.15
N GLN A 216 -17.53 -8.28 -2.06
CA GLN A 216 -18.53 -7.98 -3.08
C GLN A 216 -17.95 -7.47 -4.42
N SER A 217 -18.67 -7.71 -5.50
CA SER A 217 -18.34 -7.12 -6.81
C SER A 217 -18.64 -5.63 -6.82
N LEU A 218 -17.79 -4.84 -7.48
CA LEU A 218 -17.95 -3.39 -7.61
C LEU A 218 -18.71 -3.06 -8.91
N PRO A 219 -19.73 -2.19 -8.86
CA PRO A 219 -20.42 -1.72 -10.06
C PRO A 219 -19.52 -0.77 -10.85
N GLY A 220 -19.37 -1.01 -12.15
CA GLY A 220 -18.54 -0.19 -13.04
C GLY A 220 -19.20 1.13 -13.46
N PRO A 221 -18.43 2.07 -14.05
CA PRO A 221 -16.99 1.97 -14.33
C PRO A 221 -16.12 2.29 -13.09
N PRO A 222 -14.83 1.87 -13.10
CA PRO A 222 -13.90 2.17 -12.02
C PRO A 222 -13.83 3.68 -11.71
N PRO A 223 -13.84 4.08 -10.44
CA PRO A 223 -13.70 5.47 -10.05
C PRO A 223 -12.21 5.85 -10.06
N TRP A 224 -11.58 5.87 -11.23
CA TRP A 224 -10.17 6.28 -11.34
C TRP A 224 -10.00 7.65 -10.67
N PRO A 225 -9.29 7.74 -9.52
CA PRO A 225 -9.14 9.01 -8.81
C PRO A 225 -8.41 10.06 -9.64
N ASP A 226 -7.75 9.58 -10.69
CA ASP A 226 -6.79 10.28 -11.53
C ASP A 226 -7.40 10.66 -12.88
N ALA A 227 -8.63 10.19 -13.18
CA ALA A 227 -9.35 10.55 -14.39
C ALA A 227 -9.79 12.03 -14.34
N PRO A 228 -9.80 12.73 -15.49
CA PRO A 228 -10.37 14.07 -15.56
C PRO A 228 -11.82 14.05 -15.04
N ALA A 229 -12.20 15.08 -14.28
CA ALA A 229 -13.60 15.28 -13.90
C ALA A 229 -14.46 15.25 -15.17
N ARG A 230 -15.54 14.45 -15.15
CA ARG A 230 -16.53 14.46 -16.24
C ARG A 230 -17.08 15.88 -16.33
N ARG A 231 -16.88 16.53 -17.49
CA ARG A 231 -17.48 17.83 -17.80
C ARG A 231 -18.98 17.70 -17.96
#